data_AF-A0A6A6C2T7-F1
#
_entry.id   AF-A0A6A6C2T7-F1
#
_cell.length_a   1.000
_cell.length_b   1.000
_cell.length_c   1.000
_cell.angle_alpha   90.00
_cell.angle_beta   90.00
_cell.angle_gamma   90.00
#
_symmetry.space_group_name_H-M   'P 1'
#
loop_
_entity.id
_entity.type
_entity.pdbx_description
1 polymer ?
#
loop_
_entity_poly.entity_id
_entity_poly.type
_entity_poly.pdbx_seq_one_letter_code
_entity_poly.pdbx_strand_id
1 'polypeptide(L)'
;MKAALQILGHKNVHHGYELYVHPEQCDSWRRAWDAKAKPNSSAPFTARDWDELLGPYSAVTDMPAACFGPELIAAYPEAKVILSVRDVDAWYESFNTGVIETFWDNQHITGAMTWLDPELIRPVHQMWHRLFGDADGYFAATNREEMQRNSKAVYERHNSEILKVCPSEKRLRFEVKDGWEPLCGFLGVPVPDQPFPRVNEGEAVKEVVATYMRRSMTKVGRNLAIGVVVLGLSIQGLRMVMAG
;
A
#
# COMPACT_ATOMS: atom_id res chain seq x y z
N MET A 1 -8.92 7.52 8.30
CA MET A 1 -9.46 6.52 9.29
C MET A 1 -8.41 6.05 10.29
N LYS A 2 -7.18 5.74 9.84
CA LYS A 2 -6.06 5.31 10.69
C LYS A 2 -5.88 6.14 11.98
N ALA A 3 -5.83 7.47 11.87
CA ALA A 3 -5.68 8.35 13.03
C ALA A 3 -6.80 8.17 14.07
N ALA A 4 -8.06 7.97 13.62
CA ALA A 4 -9.18 7.76 14.52
C ALA A 4 -9.01 6.47 15.32
N LEU A 5 -8.63 5.37 14.66
CA LEU A 5 -8.38 4.10 15.33
C LEU A 5 -7.21 4.19 16.33
N GLN A 6 -6.16 4.93 15.99
CA GLN A 6 -5.03 5.17 16.91
C GLN A 6 -5.45 5.94 18.16
N ILE A 7 -6.30 6.96 18.02
CA ILE A 7 -6.89 7.70 19.15
C ILE A 7 -7.73 6.75 20.03
N LEU A 8 -8.45 5.80 19.43
CA LEU A 8 -9.24 4.79 20.16
C LEU A 8 -8.38 3.65 20.74
N GLY A 9 -7.05 3.75 20.70
CA GLY A 9 -6.14 2.82 21.35
C GLY A 9 -5.71 1.62 20.49
N HIS A 10 -6.09 1.56 19.21
CA HIS A 10 -5.55 0.55 18.29
C HIS A 10 -4.08 0.84 18.01
N LYS A 11 -3.20 -0.02 18.53
CA LYS A 11 -1.76 0.03 18.31
C LYS A 11 -1.44 -0.44 16.89
N ASN A 12 -0.51 0.24 16.22
CA ASN A 12 -0.01 -0.13 14.89
C ASN A 12 -1.16 -0.40 13.89
N VAL A 13 -1.66 0.64 13.25
CA VAL A 13 -2.69 0.51 12.21
C VAL A 13 -2.01 0.48 10.85
N HIS A 14 -2.14 -0.62 10.09
CA HIS A 14 -1.51 -0.74 8.77
C HIS A 14 -2.12 0.27 7.78
N HIS A 15 -1.31 0.80 6.87
CA HIS A 15 -1.70 1.76 5.83
C HIS A 15 -0.79 1.61 4.60
N GLY A 16 -1.17 2.14 3.45
CA GLY A 16 -0.36 2.06 2.24
C GLY A 16 1.04 2.66 2.34
N TYR A 17 1.24 3.68 3.17
CA TYR A 17 2.58 4.23 3.35
C TYR A 17 3.51 3.32 4.16
N GLU A 18 3.00 2.28 4.82
CA GLU A 18 3.83 1.27 5.51
C GLU A 18 4.75 0.56 4.52
N LEU A 19 4.39 0.45 3.23
CA LEU A 19 5.27 -0.14 2.21
C LEU A 19 6.58 0.63 1.99
N TYR A 20 6.61 1.93 2.30
CA TYR A 20 7.85 2.73 2.23
C TYR A 20 8.69 2.59 3.50
N VAL A 21 8.06 2.30 4.64
CA VAL A 21 8.75 2.05 5.91
C VAL A 21 9.32 0.62 5.93
N HIS A 22 8.50 -0.32 5.50
CA HIS A 22 8.69 -1.77 5.50
C HIS A 22 8.58 -2.36 4.08
N PRO A 23 9.52 -2.04 3.17
CA PRO A 23 9.49 -2.51 1.78
C PRO A 23 9.53 -4.04 1.66
N GLU A 24 10.05 -4.75 2.67
CA GLU A 24 10.03 -6.21 2.77
C GLU A 24 8.61 -6.80 2.75
N GLN A 25 7.59 -6.04 3.14
CA GLN A 25 6.20 -6.49 3.05
C GLN A 25 5.72 -6.66 1.60
N CYS A 26 6.34 -5.96 0.64
CA CYS A 26 5.91 -5.97 -0.77
C CYS A 26 5.93 -7.37 -1.37
N ASP A 27 6.88 -8.23 -0.96
CA ASP A 27 6.95 -9.60 -1.46
C ASP A 27 5.77 -10.44 -0.99
N SER A 28 5.39 -10.33 0.29
CA SER A 28 4.20 -10.99 0.83
C SER A 28 2.92 -10.48 0.19
N TRP A 29 2.78 -9.17 -0.02
CA TRP A 29 1.62 -8.60 -0.70
C TRP A 29 1.50 -9.04 -2.15
N ARG A 30 2.62 -9.11 -2.88
CA ARG A 30 2.62 -9.65 -4.25
C ARG A 30 2.23 -11.11 -4.29
N ARG A 31 2.74 -11.92 -3.35
CA ARG A 31 2.36 -13.34 -3.24
C ARG A 31 0.88 -13.50 -2.94
N ALA A 32 0.31 -12.66 -2.06
CA ALA A 32 -1.13 -12.62 -1.83
C ALA A 32 -1.90 -12.26 -3.11
N TRP A 33 -1.42 -11.27 -3.87
CA TRP A 33 -2.04 -10.88 -5.13
C TRP A 33 -1.98 -12.00 -6.18
N ASP A 34 -0.84 -12.67 -6.32
CA ASP A 34 -0.70 -13.77 -7.27
C ASP A 34 -1.57 -14.98 -6.90
N ALA A 35 -1.75 -15.25 -5.60
CA ALA A 35 -2.72 -16.25 -5.11
C ALA A 35 -4.16 -15.87 -5.47
N LYS A 36 -4.51 -14.59 -5.34
CA LYS A 36 -5.84 -14.04 -5.66
C LYS A 36 -6.13 -14.02 -7.16
N ALA A 37 -5.21 -13.52 -7.97
CA ALA A 37 -5.38 -13.31 -9.40
C ALA A 37 -5.21 -14.62 -10.21
N LYS A 38 -4.41 -15.57 -9.72
CA LYS A 38 -4.08 -16.82 -10.42
C LYS A 38 -4.25 -18.04 -9.49
N PRO A 39 -5.46 -18.29 -8.96
CA PRO A 39 -5.68 -19.31 -7.91
C PRO A 39 -5.34 -20.74 -8.34
N ASN A 40 -5.35 -21.03 -9.65
CA ASN A 40 -5.01 -22.35 -10.19
C ASN A 40 -3.51 -22.54 -10.49
N SER A 41 -2.73 -21.45 -10.46
CA SER A 41 -1.32 -21.45 -10.89
C SER A 41 -0.36 -20.85 -9.86
N SER A 42 -0.88 -20.46 -8.69
CA SER A 42 -0.12 -19.87 -7.59
C SER A 42 -0.37 -20.64 -6.30
N ALA A 43 0.62 -20.64 -5.40
CA ALA A 43 0.41 -21.17 -4.06
C ALA A 43 -0.67 -20.35 -3.32
N PRO A 44 -1.55 -20.99 -2.53
CA PRO A 44 -2.56 -20.26 -1.75
C PRO A 44 -1.89 -19.34 -0.73
N PHE A 45 -2.53 -18.21 -0.44
CA PHE A 45 -2.15 -17.34 0.66
C PHE A 45 -3.03 -17.69 1.88
N THR A 46 -2.41 -18.24 2.90
CA THR A 46 -3.08 -18.87 4.05
C THR A 46 -3.31 -17.89 5.20
N ALA A 47 -4.11 -18.30 6.20
CA ALA A 47 -4.26 -17.53 7.43
C ALA A 47 -2.91 -17.27 8.14
N ARG A 48 -1.99 -18.24 8.12
CA ARG A 48 -0.63 -18.05 8.67
C ARG A 48 0.14 -16.97 7.93
N ASP A 49 0.01 -16.90 6.61
CA ASP A 49 0.67 -15.86 5.81
C ASP A 49 0.12 -14.47 6.14
N TRP A 50 -1.20 -14.38 6.40
CA TRP A 50 -1.80 -13.15 6.91
C TRP A 50 -1.28 -12.79 8.29
N ASP A 51 -1.13 -13.75 9.20
CA ASP A 51 -0.61 -13.50 10.55
C ASP A 51 0.86 -13.04 10.52
N GLU A 52 1.69 -13.61 9.65
CA GLU A 52 3.08 -13.18 9.47
C GLU A 52 3.17 -11.75 8.92
N LEU A 53 2.25 -11.36 8.02
CA LEU A 53 2.23 -10.03 7.39
C LEU A 53 1.57 -8.95 8.26
N LEU A 54 0.44 -9.28 8.87
CA LEU A 54 -0.49 -8.34 9.52
C LEU A 54 -0.63 -8.56 11.03
N GLY A 55 -0.14 -9.67 11.58
CA GLY A 55 -0.18 -9.95 13.02
C GLY A 55 0.42 -8.85 13.92
N PRO A 56 1.43 -8.07 13.48
CA PRO A 56 1.92 -6.91 14.25
C PRO A 56 0.96 -5.72 14.34
N TYR A 57 -0.14 -5.73 13.58
CA TYR A 57 -1.09 -4.62 13.44
C TYR A 57 -2.45 -4.96 14.07
N SER A 58 -3.02 -4.04 14.85
CA SER A 58 -4.34 -4.27 15.47
C SER A 58 -5.53 -3.86 14.59
N ALA A 59 -5.25 -3.16 13.48
CA ALA A 59 -6.20 -2.82 12.45
C ALA A 59 -5.45 -2.55 11.13
N VAL A 60 -6.15 -2.66 10.01
CA VAL A 60 -5.58 -2.40 8.68
C VAL A 60 -6.47 -1.44 7.90
N THR A 61 -5.85 -0.56 7.13
CA THR A 61 -6.51 0.46 6.32
C THR A 61 -5.77 0.62 5.00
N ASP A 62 -6.43 1.24 4.02
CA ASP A 62 -5.82 1.60 2.73
C ASP A 62 -5.32 0.39 1.90
N MET A 63 -4.85 0.65 0.69
CA MET A 63 -4.20 -0.33 -0.16
C MET A 63 -2.77 -0.57 0.34
N PRO A 64 -2.25 -1.81 0.32
CA PRO A 64 -2.81 -2.97 -0.35
C PRO A 64 -3.89 -3.74 0.42
N ALA A 65 -3.98 -3.59 1.75
CA ALA A 65 -4.88 -4.41 2.58
C ALA A 65 -6.35 -4.35 2.12
N ALA A 66 -6.86 -3.16 1.77
CA ALA A 66 -8.22 -2.98 1.27
C ALA A 66 -8.52 -3.80 0.00
N CYS A 67 -7.53 -4.07 -0.85
CA CYS A 67 -7.69 -4.89 -2.05
C CYS A 67 -7.99 -6.37 -1.73
N PHE A 68 -7.81 -6.78 -0.47
CA PHE A 68 -8.01 -8.14 0.03
C PHE A 68 -9.16 -8.24 1.05
N GLY A 69 -10.10 -7.30 1.01
CA GLY A 69 -11.18 -7.25 2.00
C GLY A 69 -11.93 -8.58 2.20
N PRO A 70 -12.42 -9.26 1.15
CA PRO A 70 -13.04 -10.58 1.29
C PRO A 70 -12.12 -11.64 1.92
N GLU A 71 -10.85 -11.68 1.51
CA GLU A 71 -9.86 -12.63 2.03
C GLU A 71 -9.55 -12.37 3.50
N LEU A 72 -9.43 -11.10 3.90
CA LEU A 72 -9.18 -10.69 5.29
C LEU A 72 -10.40 -10.94 6.18
N ILE A 73 -11.62 -10.74 5.68
CA ILE A 73 -12.86 -11.07 6.41
C ILE A 73 -12.94 -12.57 6.65
N ALA A 74 -12.57 -13.38 5.66
CA ALA A 74 -12.53 -14.83 5.80
C ALA A 74 -11.42 -15.31 6.76
N ALA A 75 -10.25 -14.67 6.73
CA ALA A 75 -9.11 -15.00 7.60
C ALA A 75 -9.34 -14.59 9.05
N TYR A 76 -10.01 -13.45 9.28
CA TYR A 76 -10.27 -12.89 10.60
C TYR A 76 -11.77 -12.72 10.83
N PRO A 77 -12.53 -13.81 10.99
CA PRO A 77 -13.99 -13.74 11.08
C PRO A 77 -14.47 -12.92 12.27
N GLU A 78 -13.70 -12.82 13.35
CA GLU A 78 -14.02 -12.03 14.55
C GLU A 78 -13.67 -10.54 14.44
N ALA A 79 -12.99 -10.13 13.37
CA ALA A 79 -12.68 -8.73 13.14
C ALA A 79 -13.94 -7.94 12.78
N LYS A 80 -14.03 -6.72 13.31
CA LYS A 80 -15.02 -5.72 12.90
C LYS A 80 -14.55 -5.03 11.62
N VAL A 81 -15.47 -4.79 10.68
CA VAL A 81 -15.19 -4.16 9.39
C VAL A 81 -15.80 -2.76 9.36
N ILE A 82 -14.97 -1.75 9.09
CA ILE A 82 -15.44 -0.38 8.87
C ILE A 82 -15.33 -0.09 7.37
N LEU A 83 -16.48 -0.08 6.68
CA LEU A 83 -16.57 0.27 5.27
C LEU A 83 -16.71 1.78 5.15
N SER A 84 -15.57 2.46 4.98
CA SER A 84 -15.54 3.90 4.75
C SER A 84 -16.00 4.23 3.34
N VAL A 85 -17.08 5.00 3.22
CA VAL A 85 -17.69 5.36 1.94
C VAL A 85 -17.76 6.87 1.78
N ARG A 86 -17.85 7.31 0.52
CA ARG A 86 -18.16 8.68 0.12
C ARG A 86 -18.91 8.65 -1.21
N ASP A 87 -19.41 9.81 -1.62
CA ASP A 87 -19.90 10.00 -2.98
C ASP A 87 -18.82 9.58 -3.99
N VAL A 88 -19.21 8.81 -5.02
CA VAL A 88 -18.26 8.17 -5.94
C VAL A 88 -17.56 9.19 -6.86
N ASP A 89 -18.23 10.29 -7.21
CA ASP A 89 -17.65 11.34 -8.04
C ASP A 89 -16.66 12.17 -7.24
N ALA A 90 -17.06 12.63 -6.05
CA ALA A 90 -16.15 13.25 -5.09
C ALA A 90 -14.98 12.31 -4.75
N TRP A 91 -15.22 11.00 -4.75
CA TRP A 91 -14.15 10.02 -4.59
C TRP A 91 -13.18 10.00 -5.74
N TYR A 92 -13.71 9.92 -6.93
CA TYR A 92 -12.92 9.80 -8.13
C TYR A 92 -12.03 11.02 -8.32
N GLU A 93 -12.54 12.23 -8.11
CA GLU A 93 -11.73 13.47 -8.24
C GLU A 93 -10.50 13.43 -7.33
N SER A 94 -10.71 13.11 -6.05
CA SER A 94 -9.62 12.99 -5.08
C SER A 94 -8.67 11.83 -5.40
N PHE A 95 -9.18 10.71 -5.91
CA PHE A 95 -8.38 9.54 -6.27
C PHE A 95 -7.55 9.79 -7.55
N ASN A 96 -8.13 10.48 -8.54
CA ASN A 96 -7.46 10.83 -9.78
C ASN A 96 -6.27 11.76 -9.50
N THR A 97 -6.49 12.87 -8.80
CA THR A 97 -5.41 13.82 -8.49
C THR A 97 -4.39 13.26 -7.50
N GLY A 98 -4.86 12.61 -6.43
CA GLY A 98 -3.98 12.16 -5.35
C GLY A 98 -3.21 10.88 -5.65
N VAL A 99 -3.75 9.97 -6.46
CA VAL A 99 -3.20 8.63 -6.66
C VAL A 99 -2.88 8.36 -8.12
N ILE A 100 -3.85 8.51 -9.04
CA ILE A 100 -3.64 8.16 -10.45
C ILE A 100 -2.55 9.04 -11.06
N GLU A 101 -2.71 10.37 -11.01
CA GLU A 101 -1.73 11.31 -11.58
C GLU A 101 -0.36 11.11 -10.95
N THR A 102 -0.30 11.05 -9.61
CA THR A 102 0.95 10.84 -8.88
C THR A 102 1.67 9.55 -9.28
N PHE A 103 0.95 8.43 -9.40
CA PHE A 103 1.54 7.15 -9.83
C PHE A 103 2.05 7.23 -11.27
N TRP A 104 1.20 7.66 -12.21
CA TRP A 104 1.52 7.65 -13.64
C TRP A 104 2.50 8.75 -14.07
N ASP A 105 2.59 9.87 -13.36
CA ASP A 105 3.60 10.91 -13.62
C ASP A 105 5.00 10.45 -13.19
N ASN A 106 5.08 9.62 -12.15
CA ASN A 106 6.35 9.19 -11.54
C ASN A 106 6.78 7.77 -11.95
N GLN A 107 5.94 6.99 -12.65
CA GLN A 107 6.23 5.58 -12.94
C GLN A 107 7.53 5.37 -13.75
N HIS A 108 7.87 6.27 -14.68
CA HIS A 108 9.05 6.11 -15.53
C HIS A 108 10.33 6.35 -14.74
N ILE A 109 10.31 7.36 -13.85
CA ILE A 109 11.42 7.68 -12.96
C ILE A 109 11.61 6.54 -11.96
N THR A 110 10.54 6.14 -11.26
CA THR A 110 10.60 5.05 -10.27
C THR A 110 10.96 3.72 -10.91
N GLY A 111 10.47 3.45 -12.14
CA GLY A 111 10.83 2.29 -12.95
C GLY A 111 12.32 2.23 -13.28
N ALA A 112 12.91 3.35 -13.73
CA ALA A 112 14.35 3.44 -13.96
C ALA A 112 15.16 3.24 -12.68
N MET A 113 14.68 3.78 -11.55
CA MET A 113 15.34 3.65 -10.25
C MET A 113 15.36 2.21 -9.72
N THR A 114 14.49 1.31 -10.20
CA THR A 114 14.51 -0.12 -9.81
C THR A 114 15.80 -0.85 -10.19
N TRP A 115 16.55 -0.32 -11.17
CA TRP A 115 17.86 -0.83 -11.58
C TRP A 115 18.97 -0.36 -10.65
N LEU A 116 18.81 0.84 -10.07
CA LEU A 116 19.80 1.48 -9.20
C LEU A 116 19.64 1.05 -7.75
N ASP A 117 18.41 0.78 -7.31
CA ASP A 117 18.11 0.33 -5.94
C ASP A 117 17.12 -0.85 -5.92
N PRO A 118 17.63 -2.07 -6.13
CA PRO A 118 16.80 -3.27 -6.19
C PRO A 118 16.22 -3.71 -4.83
N GLU A 119 16.71 -3.18 -3.71
CA GLU A 119 16.24 -3.61 -2.38
C GLU A 119 15.15 -2.69 -1.84
N LEU A 120 15.24 -1.38 -2.10
CA LEU A 120 14.21 -0.44 -1.65
C LEU A 120 13.21 -0.21 -2.79
N ILE A 121 13.63 0.47 -3.86
CA ILE A 121 12.72 1.00 -4.87
C ILE A 121 11.97 -0.11 -5.60
N ARG A 122 12.67 -1.19 -5.99
CA ARG A 122 12.09 -2.24 -6.83
C ARG A 122 10.88 -2.95 -6.18
N PRO A 123 10.93 -3.46 -4.93
CA PRO A 123 9.77 -4.10 -4.31
C PRO A 123 8.53 -3.21 -4.27
N VAL A 124 8.70 -1.95 -3.85
CA VAL A 124 7.59 -0.98 -3.73
C VAL A 124 7.03 -0.61 -5.10
N HIS A 125 7.90 -0.33 -6.08
CA HIS A 125 7.47 -0.05 -7.46
C HIS A 125 6.69 -1.22 -8.06
N GLN A 126 7.21 -2.45 -7.89
CA GLN A 126 6.54 -3.65 -8.41
C GLN A 126 5.20 -3.91 -7.72
N MET A 127 5.09 -3.65 -6.42
CA MET A 127 3.83 -3.80 -5.70
C MET A 127 2.78 -2.80 -6.18
N TRP A 128 3.12 -1.52 -6.29
CA TRP A 128 2.18 -0.51 -6.80
C TRP A 128 1.83 -0.74 -8.27
N HIS A 129 2.80 -1.12 -9.10
CA HIS A 129 2.55 -1.49 -10.48
C HIS A 129 1.60 -2.70 -10.58
N ARG A 130 1.71 -3.68 -9.68
CA ARG A 130 0.80 -4.83 -9.65
C ARG A 130 -0.64 -4.41 -9.34
N LEU A 131 -0.86 -3.37 -8.53
CA LEU A 131 -2.20 -2.88 -8.22
C LEU A 131 -2.76 -1.94 -9.30
N PHE A 132 -1.92 -1.02 -9.80
CA PHE A 132 -2.35 0.14 -10.58
C PHE A 132 -2.02 0.08 -12.07
N GLY A 133 -1.01 -0.69 -12.46
CA GLY A 133 -0.42 -0.69 -13.81
C GLY A 133 -0.37 -2.06 -14.49
N ASP A 134 -1.12 -3.04 -13.98
CA ASP A 134 -1.19 -4.39 -14.54
C ASP A 134 -2.64 -4.72 -14.97
N ALA A 135 -2.78 -5.41 -16.12
CA ALA A 135 -4.06 -5.88 -16.64
C ALA A 135 -4.74 -6.89 -15.68
N ASP A 136 -3.93 -7.71 -15.00
CA ASP A 136 -4.38 -8.63 -13.94
C ASP A 136 -4.30 -7.97 -12.55
N GLY A 137 -4.11 -6.65 -12.50
CA GLY A 137 -4.04 -5.85 -11.28
C GLY A 137 -5.40 -5.44 -10.73
N TYR A 138 -5.42 -4.80 -9.56
CA TYR A 138 -6.68 -4.46 -8.88
C TYR A 138 -7.57 -3.52 -9.70
N PHE A 139 -6.95 -2.59 -10.43
CA PHE A 139 -7.63 -1.66 -11.33
C PHE A 139 -7.77 -2.17 -12.78
N ALA A 140 -7.21 -3.34 -13.10
CA ALA A 140 -7.19 -3.93 -14.45
C ALA A 140 -6.79 -2.90 -15.53
N ALA A 141 -5.66 -2.22 -15.32
CA ALA A 141 -5.24 -1.08 -16.11
C ALA A 141 -3.75 -1.16 -16.40
N THR A 142 -3.34 -0.89 -17.63
CA THR A 142 -1.94 -0.87 -18.10
C THR A 142 -1.46 0.53 -18.46
N ASN A 143 -2.37 1.51 -18.43
CA ASN A 143 -2.09 2.92 -18.67
C ASN A 143 -3.01 3.82 -17.85
N ARG A 144 -2.69 5.11 -17.81
CA ARG A 144 -3.43 6.14 -17.07
C ARG A 144 -4.91 6.18 -17.44
N GLU A 145 -5.20 6.16 -18.73
CA GLU A 145 -6.57 6.29 -19.24
C GLU A 145 -7.44 5.10 -18.81
N GLU A 146 -6.90 3.88 -18.86
CA GLU A 146 -7.56 2.69 -18.35
C GLU A 146 -7.85 2.78 -16.86
N MET A 147 -6.88 3.22 -16.06
CA MET A 147 -7.09 3.35 -14.62
C MET A 147 -8.16 4.39 -14.31
N GLN A 148 -8.15 5.53 -15.01
CA GLN A 148 -9.18 6.57 -14.90
C GLN A 148 -10.56 6.02 -15.23
N ARG A 149 -10.69 5.31 -16.35
CA ARG A 149 -11.95 4.71 -16.81
C ARG A 149 -12.47 3.65 -15.84
N ASN A 150 -11.60 2.83 -15.27
CA ASN A 150 -11.98 1.69 -14.44
C ASN A 150 -12.25 2.07 -12.98
N SER A 151 -11.70 3.17 -12.48
CA SER A 151 -11.66 3.49 -11.05
C SER A 151 -13.02 3.50 -10.36
N LYS A 152 -14.04 4.14 -10.95
CA LYS A 152 -15.39 4.20 -10.35
C LYS A 152 -16.02 2.80 -10.26
N ALA A 153 -15.87 1.98 -11.30
CA ALA A 153 -16.38 0.61 -11.30
C ALA A 153 -15.66 -0.26 -10.26
N VAL A 154 -14.34 -0.08 -10.09
CA VAL A 154 -13.54 -0.77 -9.07
C VAL A 154 -13.98 -0.38 -7.66
N TYR A 155 -14.28 0.91 -7.42
CA TYR A 155 -14.83 1.40 -6.15
C TYR A 155 -16.17 0.75 -5.81
N GLU A 156 -17.12 0.76 -6.75
CA GLU A 156 -18.45 0.15 -6.54
C GLU A 156 -18.36 -1.36 -6.35
N ARG A 157 -17.49 -2.05 -7.12
CA ARG A 157 -17.22 -3.48 -6.94
C ARG A 157 -16.71 -3.77 -5.54
N HIS A 158 -15.70 -3.03 -5.08
CA HIS A 158 -15.14 -3.19 -3.74
C HIS A 158 -16.22 -3.06 -2.67
N ASN A 159 -17.01 -1.98 -2.71
CA ASN A 159 -18.07 -1.75 -1.74
C ASN A 159 -19.10 -2.90 -1.75
N SER A 160 -19.54 -3.31 -2.94
CA SER A 160 -20.50 -4.41 -3.11
C SER A 160 -19.98 -5.75 -2.56
N GLU A 161 -18.71 -6.07 -2.81
CA GLU A 161 -18.07 -7.29 -2.30
C GLU A 161 -18.03 -7.31 -0.76
N ILE A 162 -17.62 -6.21 -0.13
CA ILE A 162 -17.63 -6.09 1.34
C ILE A 162 -19.04 -6.19 1.91
N LEU A 163 -20.02 -5.57 1.23
CA LEU A 163 -21.42 -5.66 1.63
C LEU A 163 -21.96 -7.09 1.58
N LYS A 164 -21.52 -7.87 0.59
CA LYS A 164 -21.93 -9.26 0.35
C LYS A 164 -21.31 -10.24 1.34
N VAL A 165 -20.02 -10.09 1.64
CA VAL A 165 -19.26 -11.11 2.41
C VAL A 165 -19.20 -10.82 3.91
N CYS A 166 -19.33 -9.57 4.34
CA CYS A 166 -19.35 -9.23 5.76
C CYS A 166 -20.78 -9.28 6.31
N PRO A 167 -21.04 -9.96 7.43
CA PRO A 167 -22.31 -9.83 8.15
C PRO A 167 -22.57 -8.39 8.61
N SER A 168 -23.84 -7.96 8.64
CA SER A 168 -24.19 -6.57 8.99
C SER A 168 -23.83 -6.20 10.42
N GLU A 169 -23.88 -7.16 11.34
CA GLU A 169 -23.51 -7.01 12.75
C GLU A 169 -22.00 -6.84 12.96
N LYS A 170 -21.18 -7.31 12.00
CA LYS A 170 -19.73 -7.13 12.00
C LYS A 170 -19.28 -5.97 11.11
N ARG A 171 -20.20 -5.18 10.54
CA ARG A 171 -19.88 -4.09 9.62
C ARG A 171 -20.50 -2.76 10.03
N LEU A 172 -19.69 -1.70 9.97
CA LEU A 172 -20.14 -0.32 10.01
C LEU A 172 -19.92 0.33 8.63
N ARG A 173 -20.99 0.82 7.99
CA ARG A 173 -20.86 1.77 6.88
C ARG A 173 -20.60 3.15 7.50
N PHE A 174 -19.53 3.81 7.09
CA PHE A 174 -19.05 5.01 7.77
C PHE A 174 -18.65 6.11 6.78
N GLU A 175 -19.11 7.34 7.00
CA GLU A 175 -18.61 8.53 6.34
C GLU A 175 -17.85 9.38 7.36
N VAL A 176 -16.77 10.07 6.95
CA VAL A 176 -15.95 10.88 7.89
C VAL A 176 -16.76 11.93 8.64
N LYS A 177 -17.86 12.42 8.04
CA LYS A 177 -18.79 13.37 8.66
C LYS A 177 -19.62 12.78 9.81
N ASP A 178 -19.70 11.45 9.90
CA ASP A 178 -20.46 10.74 10.95
C ASP A 178 -19.78 10.87 12.33
N GLY A 179 -18.47 11.16 12.35
CA GLY A 179 -17.74 11.49 13.57
C GLY A 179 -17.56 10.31 14.53
N TRP A 180 -17.44 10.62 15.83
CA TRP A 180 -17.05 9.62 16.84
C TRP A 180 -18.18 8.67 17.24
N GLU A 181 -19.40 9.18 17.42
CA GLU A 181 -20.50 8.42 18.03
C GLU A 181 -20.76 7.06 17.38
N PRO A 182 -20.98 6.95 16.05
CA PRO A 182 -21.24 5.65 15.43
C PRO A 182 -20.00 4.75 15.43
N LEU A 183 -18.81 5.31 15.28
CA LEU A 183 -17.55 4.54 15.31
C LEU A 183 -17.31 3.93 16.70
N CYS A 184 -17.42 4.74 17.76
CA CYS A 184 -17.19 4.31 19.13
C CYS A 184 -18.27 3.34 19.60
N GLY A 185 -19.54 3.59 19.26
CA GLY A 185 -20.65 2.68 19.53
C GLY A 185 -20.46 1.32 18.86
N PHE A 186 -20.05 1.31 17.59
CA PHE A 186 -19.75 0.07 16.88
C PHE A 186 -18.55 -0.69 17.47
N LEU A 187 -17.49 0.02 17.86
CA LEU A 187 -16.29 -0.60 18.43
C LEU A 187 -16.48 -1.01 19.89
N GLY A 188 -17.45 -0.42 20.61
CA GLY A 188 -17.72 -0.69 22.03
C GLY A 188 -16.76 0.04 22.95
N VAL A 189 -16.32 1.24 22.56
CA VAL A 189 -15.35 2.07 23.31
C VAL A 189 -15.95 3.44 23.65
N PRO A 190 -15.44 4.15 24.67
CA PRO A 190 -15.89 5.51 24.98
C PRO A 190 -15.58 6.51 23.87
N VAL A 191 -16.44 7.53 23.70
CA VAL A 191 -16.18 8.67 22.82
C VAL A 191 -15.06 9.53 23.43
N PRO A 192 -13.98 9.82 22.70
CA PRO A 192 -12.89 10.64 23.22
C PRO A 192 -13.26 12.13 23.27
N ASP A 193 -12.70 12.87 24.24
CA ASP A 193 -12.90 14.31 24.40
C ASP A 193 -12.00 15.13 23.46
N GLN A 194 -12.18 14.93 22.16
CA GLN A 194 -11.49 15.68 21.11
C GLN A 194 -12.24 15.60 19.78
N PRO A 195 -12.04 16.53 18.83
CA PRO A 195 -12.68 16.46 17.52
C PRO A 195 -12.29 15.20 16.73
N PHE A 196 -13.18 14.73 15.86
CA PHE A 196 -12.85 13.63 14.96
C PHE A 196 -11.70 14.06 14.02
N PRO A 197 -10.64 13.25 13.88
CA PRO A 197 -9.44 13.67 13.17
C PRO A 197 -9.72 13.90 11.68
N ARG A 198 -9.36 15.10 11.20
CA ARG A 198 -9.31 15.45 9.78
C ARG A 198 -7.86 15.62 9.35
N VAL A 199 -7.16 14.50 9.21
CA VAL A 199 -5.76 14.51 8.80
C VAL A 199 -5.69 14.65 7.28
N ASN A 200 -4.84 15.56 6.80
CA ASN A 200 -4.46 15.57 5.40
C ASN A 200 -3.50 14.40 5.16
N GLU A 201 -4.07 13.21 4.91
CA GLU A 201 -3.30 11.97 4.66
C GLU A 201 -2.27 12.15 3.53
N GLY A 202 -2.52 13.07 2.59
CA GLY A 202 -1.58 13.40 1.51
C GLY A 202 -0.24 13.98 1.99
N GLU A 203 -0.22 14.84 3.02
CA GLU A 203 1.05 15.43 3.53
C GLU A 203 1.89 14.38 4.26
N ALA A 204 1.27 13.53 5.09
CA ALA A 204 1.96 12.45 5.77
C ALA A 204 2.59 11.47 4.76
N VAL A 205 1.85 11.12 3.69
CA VAL A 205 2.37 10.28 2.60
C VAL A 205 3.56 10.94 1.91
N LYS A 206 3.48 12.24 1.57
CA LYS A 206 4.59 12.97 0.94
C LYS A 206 5.85 12.95 1.79
N GLU A 207 5.75 13.16 3.09
CA GLU A 207 6.91 13.16 4.00
C GLU A 207 7.56 11.78 4.10
N VAL A 208 6.76 10.72 4.24
CA VAL A 208 7.25 9.33 4.26
C VAL A 208 7.94 8.98 2.94
N VAL A 209 7.32 9.31 1.80
CA VAL A 209 7.89 9.06 0.47
C VAL A 209 9.17 9.87 0.26
N ALA A 210 9.22 11.14 0.65
CA ALA A 210 10.43 11.96 0.52
C ALA A 210 11.59 11.40 1.35
N THR A 211 11.32 10.99 2.59
CA THR A 211 12.31 10.34 3.47
C THR A 211 12.82 9.05 2.85
N TYR A 212 11.91 8.24 2.32
CA TYR A 212 12.23 7.00 1.63
C TYR A 212 13.10 7.21 0.38
N MET A 213 12.75 8.17 -0.46
CA MET A 213 13.54 8.52 -1.65
C MET A 213 14.92 9.04 -1.28
N ARG A 214 15.04 9.86 -0.22
CA ARG A 214 16.35 10.31 0.29
C ARG A 214 17.21 9.14 0.76
N ARG A 215 16.62 8.15 1.46
CA ARG A 215 17.32 6.93 1.88
C ARG A 215 17.86 6.16 0.67
N SER A 216 17.03 5.98 -0.35
CA SER A 216 17.43 5.32 -1.60
C SER A 216 18.56 6.07 -2.31
N MET A 217 18.41 7.39 -2.52
CA MET A 217 19.45 8.20 -3.19
C MET A 217 20.78 8.18 -2.44
N THR A 218 20.76 8.23 -1.11
CA THR A 218 21.96 8.14 -0.28
C THR A 218 22.66 6.80 -0.47
N LYS A 219 21.89 5.70 -0.48
CA LYS A 219 22.39 4.35 -0.72
C LYS A 219 22.99 4.21 -2.12
N VAL A 220 22.28 4.67 -3.16
CA VAL A 220 22.75 4.63 -4.55
C VAL A 220 24.05 5.41 -4.70
N GLY A 221 24.12 6.64 -4.18
CA GLY A 221 25.33 7.46 -4.23
C GLY A 221 26.53 6.78 -3.56
N ARG A 222 26.32 6.17 -2.38
CA ARG A 222 27.35 5.38 -1.69
C ARG A 222 27.82 4.19 -2.55
N ASN A 223 26.91 3.43 -3.13
CA ASN A 223 27.24 2.24 -3.92
C ASN A 223 28.00 2.60 -5.21
N LEU A 224 27.62 3.70 -5.87
CA LEU A 224 28.35 4.22 -7.04
C LEU A 224 29.77 4.66 -6.67
N ALA A 225 29.95 5.36 -5.54
CA ALA A 225 31.27 5.75 -5.07
C ALA A 225 32.17 4.52 -4.80
N ILE A 226 31.63 3.48 -4.15
CA ILE A 226 32.36 2.21 -3.93
C ILE A 226 32.72 1.56 -5.27
N GLY A 227 31.79 1.50 -6.23
CA GLY A 227 32.02 0.93 -7.56
C GLY A 227 33.15 1.63 -8.31
N VAL A 228 33.21 2.97 -8.27
CA VAL A 228 34.30 3.75 -8.86
C VAL A 228 35.65 3.42 -8.22
N VAL A 229 35.70 3.31 -6.89
CA VAL A 229 36.93 2.94 -6.16
C VAL A 229 37.39 1.54 -6.56
N VAL A 230 36.50 0.54 -6.56
CA VAL A 230 36.83 -0.85 -6.93
C VAL A 230 37.31 -0.95 -8.38
N LEU A 231 36.66 -0.25 -9.32
CA LEU A 231 37.08 -0.23 -10.72
C LEU A 231 38.45 0.43 -10.87
N GLY A 232 38.70 1.54 -10.17
CA GLY A 232 39.99 2.23 -10.15
C GLY A 232 41.12 1.32 -9.66
N LEU A 233 40.91 0.62 -8.54
CA LEU A 233 41.86 -0.36 -8.00
C LEU A 233 42.08 -1.54 -8.96
N SER A 234 41.02 -2.04 -9.61
CA SER A 234 41.11 -3.14 -10.58
C SER A 234 41.94 -2.74 -11.80
N ILE A 235 41.72 -1.54 -12.35
CA ILE A 235 42.51 -1.00 -13.47
C ILE A 235 43.97 -0.83 -13.06
N GLN A 236 44.24 -0.35 -11.84
CA GLN A 236 45.60 -0.21 -11.33
C GLN A 236 46.31 -1.58 -11.19
N GLY A 237 45.61 -2.59 -10.67
CA GLY A 237 46.13 -3.96 -10.57
C GLY A 237 46.45 -4.59 -11.93
N LEU A 238 45.54 -4.43 -12.91
CA LEU A 238 45.75 -4.87 -14.30
C LEU A 238 46.99 -4.22 -14.92
N ARG A 239 47.21 -2.91 -14.68
CA ARG A 239 48.41 -2.21 -15.15
C ARG A 239 49.69 -2.76 -14.52
N MET A 240 49.66 -3.11 -13.23
CA MET A 240 50.83 -3.68 -12.55
C MET A 240 51.17 -5.08 -13.08
N VAL A 241 50.17 -5.92 -13.36
CA VAL A 241 50.38 -7.27 -13.93
C VAL A 241 50.92 -7.22 -15.36
N MET A 242 50.50 -6.25 -16.17
CA MET A 242 51.01 -6.12 -17.54
C MET A 242 52.41 -5.47 -17.62
N ALA A 243 52.89 -4.86 -16.54
CA ALA A 243 54.17 -4.13 -16.51
C ALA A 243 55.33 -4.93 -15.89
N GLY A 244 55.08 -6.13 -15.36
CA GLY A 244 56.08 -7.05 -14.80
C GLY A 244 56.21 -8.31 -15.63
#